data_AF-A0A803PI11-F1
#
_entry.id   AF-A0A803PI11-F1
#
_cell.length_a   1.000
_cell.length_b   1.000
_cell.length_c   1.000
_cell.angle_alpha   90.00
_cell.angle_beta   90.00
_cell.angle_gamma   90.00
#
_symmetry.space_group_name_H-M   'P 1'
#
loop_
_entity.id
_entity.type
_entity.pdbx_description
1 polymer ?
#
loop_
_entity_poly.entity_id
_entity_poly.type
_entity_poly.pdbx_seq_one_letter_code
_entity_poly.pdbx_strand_id
1 'polypeptide(L)'
;MMNEQLQGSFKGEKGLLQGDPISSLLFVLIMDYLTRILGHYACKDGFGFHPLCKHLNLINLCFVHDLIIFFKGNEKPLRYIHEAFNPFYDSSGLKANMAKSSIKSGGVNDSCKRAILILV
;
A
#
# COMPACT_ATOMS: atom_id res chain seq x y z
N MET A 1 4.99 24.19 -8.84
CA MET A 1 4.93 25.51 -9.50
C MET A 1 3.48 25.95 -9.58
N MET A 2 3.09 26.84 -8.68
CA MET A 2 1.90 27.68 -8.77
C MET A 2 2.41 29.11 -8.70
N ASN A 3 1.98 29.94 -9.65
CA ASN A 3 2.49 31.28 -9.89
C ASN A 3 2.17 32.23 -8.73
N GLU A 4 3.09 33.17 -8.54
CA GLU A 4 3.22 34.15 -7.48
C GLU A 4 2.07 35.17 -7.42
N GLN A 5 1.00 34.85 -6.69
CA GLN A 5 0.20 35.87 -6.02
C GLN A 5 -0.01 35.46 -4.57
N LEU A 6 0.43 36.33 -3.64
CA LEU A 6 0.29 36.19 -2.19
C LEU A 6 -1.19 36.29 -1.80
N GLN A 7 -1.96 35.24 -2.07
CA GLN A 7 -3.34 35.10 -1.61
C GLN A 7 -3.38 34.35 -0.29
N GLY A 8 -3.17 35.08 0.81
CA GLY A 8 -3.56 34.69 2.16
C GLY A 8 -2.86 33.46 2.76
N SER A 9 -2.73 33.44 4.08
CA SER A 9 -2.30 32.24 4.80
C SER A 9 -3.37 31.15 4.66
N PHE A 10 -3.23 30.25 3.67
CA PHE A 10 -4.01 29.01 3.65
C PHE A 10 -3.57 28.14 4.82
N LYS A 11 -4.52 27.80 5.69
CA LYS A 11 -4.30 26.80 6.73
C LYS A 11 -4.21 25.45 6.02
N GLY A 12 -2.99 25.00 5.72
CA GLY A 12 -2.78 23.69 5.11
C GLY A 12 -3.34 22.61 6.02
N GLU A 13 -4.37 21.89 5.56
CA GLU A 13 -4.74 20.62 6.18
C GLU A 13 -3.76 19.52 5.77
N LYS A 14 -3.76 18.43 6.56
CA LYS A 14 -2.84 17.28 6.50
C LYS A 14 -2.28 17.02 5.08
N GLY A 15 -0.99 17.31 4.89
CA GLY A 15 -0.31 17.09 3.62
C GLY A 15 1.08 17.68 3.62
N LEU A 16 1.97 17.07 2.83
CA LEU A 16 3.31 17.58 2.54
C LEU A 16 3.23 18.58 1.39
N LEU A 17 3.97 19.69 1.48
CA LEU A 17 4.06 20.67 0.40
C LEU A 17 4.75 20.04 -0.82
N GLN A 18 4.08 20.06 -1.97
CA GLN A 18 4.62 19.54 -3.21
C GLN A 18 5.78 20.42 -3.70
N GLY A 19 6.97 19.84 -3.80
CA GLY A 19 8.20 20.54 -4.22
C GLY A 19 9.19 20.84 -3.08
N ASP A 20 8.84 20.50 -1.83
CA ASP A 20 9.80 20.51 -0.73
C ASP A 20 10.69 19.24 -0.81
N PRO A 21 12.03 19.36 -0.87
CA PRO A 21 12.94 18.21 -0.88
C PRO A 21 12.76 17.27 0.32
N ILE A 22 12.23 17.76 1.45
CA ILE A 22 11.95 16.94 2.64
C ILE A 22 10.73 16.03 2.43
N SER A 23 9.74 16.47 1.63
CA SER A 23 8.51 15.70 1.37
C SER A 23 8.80 14.33 0.76
N SER A 24 9.77 14.26 -0.15
CA SER A 24 10.19 13.01 -0.78
C SER A 24 10.81 12.05 0.23
N LEU A 25 11.64 12.56 1.15
CA LEU A 25 12.28 11.74 2.18
C LEU A 25 11.24 11.22 3.18
N LEU A 26 10.30 12.06 3.61
CA LEU A 26 9.24 11.65 4.53
C LEU A 26 8.34 10.59 3.89
N PHE A 27 8.03 10.72 2.60
CA PHE A 27 7.29 9.70 1.86
C PHE A 27 8.02 8.35 1.87
N VAL A 28 9.34 8.34 1.61
CA VAL A 28 10.15 7.11 1.65
C VAL A 28 10.09 6.47 3.04
N LEU A 29 10.20 7.25 4.12
CA LEU A 29 10.11 6.74 5.49
C LEU A 29 8.74 6.14 5.81
N ILE A 30 7.65 6.81 5.41
CA ILE A 30 6.29 6.31 5.60
C ILE A 30 6.09 4.99 4.82
N MET A 31 6.61 4.90 3.59
CA MET A 31 6.51 3.69 2.78
C MET A 31 7.43 2.56 3.27
N ASP A 32 8.58 2.87 3.87
CA ASP A 32 9.43 1.88 4.56
C ASP A 32 8.67 1.29 5.77
N TYR A 33 7.97 2.13 6.53
CA TYR A 33 7.11 1.67 7.63
C TYR A 33 6.01 0.71 7.13
N LEU A 34 5.32 1.04 6.04
CA LEU A 34 4.34 0.14 5.41
C LEU A 34 4.96 -1.20 5.02
N THR A 35 6.14 -1.17 4.39
CA THR A 35 6.88 -2.35 3.95
C THR A 35 7.21 -3.27 5.15
N ARG A 36 7.61 -2.70 6.29
CA ARG A 36 7.87 -3.46 7.52
C ARG A 36 6.62 -4.08 8.12
N ILE A 37 5.49 -3.36 8.15
CA ILE A 37 4.23 -3.93 8.63
C ILE A 37 3.83 -5.10 7.73
N LEU A 38 3.83 -4.91 6.41
CA LEU A 38 3.53 -5.99 5.47
C LEU A 38 4.46 -7.19 5.65
N GLY A 39 5.76 -6.94 5.87
CA GLY A 39 6.76 -7.95 6.22
C GLY A 39 6.41 -8.75 7.48
N HIS A 40 5.98 -8.07 8.54
CA HIS A 40 5.54 -8.72 9.77
C HIS A 40 4.36 -9.67 9.54
N TYR A 41 3.36 -9.23 8.77
CA TYR A 41 2.20 -10.05 8.44
C TYR A 41 2.55 -11.19 7.46
N ALA A 42 3.53 -11.00 6.58
CA ALA A 42 3.99 -12.04 5.67
C ALA A 42 4.69 -13.22 6.36
N CYS A 43 5.22 -13.01 7.57
CA CYS A 43 5.76 -14.07 8.42
C CYS A 43 4.69 -14.93 9.11
N LYS A 44 3.41 -14.52 9.08
CA LYS A 44 2.33 -15.32 9.67
C LYS A 44 2.02 -16.56 8.84
N ASP A 45 1.65 -17.63 9.54
CA ASP A 45 1.25 -18.86 8.89
C ASP A 45 0.09 -18.63 7.90
N GLY A 46 0.30 -19.09 6.68
CA GLY A 46 -0.70 -19.04 5.62
C GLY A 46 -0.73 -17.76 4.78
N PHE A 47 0.20 -16.80 4.94
CA PHE A 47 0.32 -15.67 4.01
C PHE A 47 0.66 -16.18 2.60
N GLY A 48 1.85 -16.75 2.41
CA GLY A 48 2.28 -17.24 1.10
C GLY A 48 2.57 -16.12 0.09
N PHE A 49 3.83 -16.01 -0.31
CA PHE A 49 4.28 -15.06 -1.32
C PHE A 49 3.75 -15.41 -2.72
N HIS A 50 3.65 -14.39 -3.58
CA HIS A 50 3.38 -14.61 -5.00
C HIS A 50 4.45 -15.53 -5.60
N PRO A 51 4.11 -16.53 -6.44
CA PRO A 51 5.07 -17.53 -6.93
C PRO A 51 6.33 -16.93 -7.57
N LEU A 52 6.19 -15.85 -8.34
CA LEU A 52 7.31 -15.15 -8.99
C LEU A 52 8.15 -14.28 -8.04
N CYS A 53 7.62 -13.97 -6.86
CA CYS A 53 8.23 -13.05 -5.90
C CYS A 53 8.80 -13.80 -4.67
N LYS A 54 8.51 -15.10 -4.55
CA LYS A 54 8.84 -15.93 -3.39
C LYS A 54 10.34 -15.99 -3.11
N HIS A 55 11.18 -16.11 -4.14
CA HIS A 55 12.64 -16.19 -3.96
C HIS A 55 13.22 -14.91 -3.33
N LEU A 56 12.58 -13.76 -3.57
CA LEU A 56 13.02 -12.47 -3.05
C LEU A 56 12.30 -12.06 -1.76
N ASN A 57 11.35 -12.88 -1.28
CA ASN A 57 10.40 -12.50 -0.24
C ASN A 57 9.76 -11.12 -0.52
N LEU A 58 9.54 -10.80 -1.80
CA LEU A 58 9.05 -9.49 -2.22
C LEU A 58 7.53 -9.40 -2.00
N ILE A 59 7.11 -8.42 -1.21
CA ILE A 59 5.70 -8.21 -0.83
C ILE A 59 5.12 -6.98 -1.51
N ASN A 60 5.88 -5.90 -1.62
CA ASN A 60 5.38 -4.65 -2.19
C ASN A 60 6.47 -3.88 -2.94
N LEU A 61 6.02 -3.04 -3.87
CA LEU A 61 6.81 -2.00 -4.52
C LEU A 61 6.07 -0.67 -4.32
N CYS A 62 6.78 0.35 -3.86
CA CYS A 62 6.25 1.68 -3.60
C CYS A 62 6.86 2.69 -4.57
N PHE A 63 5.99 3.41 -5.27
CA PHE A 63 6.31 4.59 -6.07
C PHE A 63 5.62 5.80 -5.46
N VAL A 64 5.98 7.01 -5.88
CA VAL A 64 5.44 8.27 -5.32
C VAL A 64 3.91 8.32 -5.30
N HIS A 65 3.25 7.68 -6.28
CA HIS A 65 1.79 7.67 -6.41
C HIS A 65 1.15 6.29 -6.37
N ASP A 66 1.92 5.23 -6.57
CA ASP A 66 1.40 3.89 -6.78
C ASP A 66 2.04 2.89 -5.82
N LEU A 67 1.20 2.02 -5.27
CA LEU A 67 1.60 0.90 -4.43
C LEU A 67 1.18 -0.39 -5.12
N ILE A 68 2.13 -1.29 -5.33
CA ILE A 68 1.86 -2.63 -5.88
C ILE A 68 2.17 -3.64 -4.78
N ILE A 69 1.23 -4.55 -4.50
CA ILE A 69 1.39 -5.61 -3.50
C ILE A 69 1.28 -6.98 -4.19
N PHE A 70 2.21 -7.87 -3.85
CA PHE A 70 2.34 -9.22 -4.37
C PHE A 70 2.01 -10.24 -3.27
N PHE A 71 1.11 -11.16 -3.57
CA PHE A 71 0.76 -12.25 -2.65
C PHE A 71 0.27 -13.48 -3.43
N LYS A 72 0.25 -14.64 -2.77
CA LYS A 72 -0.33 -15.86 -3.35
C LYS A 72 -1.83 -15.68 -3.50
N GLY A 73 -2.40 -16.09 -4.63
CA GLY A 73 -3.84 -15.96 -4.95
C GLY A 73 -4.77 -16.80 -4.08
N ASN A 74 -4.80 -16.51 -2.78
CA ASN A 74 -5.59 -17.12 -1.73
C ASN A 74 -6.18 -16.02 -0.84
N GLU A 75 -7.21 -16.34 -0.07
CA GLU A 75 -7.90 -15.36 0.78
C GLU A 75 -7.06 -14.89 1.99
N LYS A 76 -6.34 -15.82 2.63
CA LYS A 76 -5.54 -15.54 3.84
C LYS A 76 -4.53 -14.40 3.69
N PRO A 77 -3.62 -14.39 2.70
CA PRO A 77 -2.70 -13.27 2.51
C PRO A 77 -3.41 -11.94 2.30
N LEU A 78 -4.52 -11.91 1.57
CA LEU A 78 -5.27 -10.67 1.37
C LEU A 78 -5.82 -10.14 2.70
N ARG A 79 -6.41 -10.99 3.54
CA ARG A 79 -6.85 -10.59 4.89
C ARG A 79 -5.70 -10.00 5.71
N TYR A 80 -4.52 -10.62 5.68
CA TYR A 80 -3.34 -10.08 6.36
C TYR A 80 -2.88 -8.73 5.81
N ILE A 81 -2.98 -8.50 4.49
CA ILE A 81 -2.69 -7.19 3.88
C ILE A 81 -3.70 -6.13 4.38
N HIS A 82 -4.98 -6.47 4.47
CA HIS A 82 -5.99 -5.56 5.04
C HIS A 82 -5.73 -5.27 6.52
N GLU A 83 -5.39 -6.27 7.32
CA GLU A 83 -5.03 -6.11 8.73
C GLU A 83 -3.78 -5.23 8.90
N ALA A 84 -2.81 -5.32 7.97
CA ALA A 84 -1.63 -4.46 7.95
C ALA A 84 -1.95 -2.99 7.67
N PHE A 85 -3.01 -2.68 6.92
CA PHE A 85 -3.38 -1.29 6.63
C PHE A 85 -3.95 -0.54 7.83
N ASN A 86 -4.51 -1.23 8.83
CA ASN A 86 -5.03 -0.58 10.04
C ASN A 86 -3.94 0.16 10.83
N PRO A 87 -2.88 -0.50 11.34
CA PRO A 87 -1.82 0.19 12.06
C PRO A 87 -1.05 1.19 11.18
N PHE A 88 -0.98 0.94 9.86
CA PHE A 88 -0.43 1.90 8.91
C PHE A 88 -1.25 3.19 8.84
N TYR A 89 -2.57 3.08 8.71
CA TYR A 89 -3.48 4.21 8.67
C TYR A 89 -3.46 4.98 10.00
N ASP A 90 -3.51 4.28 11.13
CA ASP A 90 -3.51 4.89 12.46
C ASP A 90 -2.24 5.71 12.70
N SER A 91 -1.10 5.26 12.18
CA SER A 91 0.20 5.92 12.38
C SER A 91 0.48 7.02 11.34
N SER A 92 0.09 6.83 10.08
CA SER A 92 0.43 7.75 8.98
C SER A 92 -0.70 8.70 8.59
N GLY A 93 -1.94 8.36 8.91
CA GLY A 93 -3.14 9.02 8.39
C GLY A 93 -3.41 8.75 6.91
N LEU A 94 -2.61 7.93 6.23
CA LEU A 94 -2.77 7.62 4.81
C LEU A 94 -3.68 6.40 4.62
N LYS A 95 -4.72 6.57 3.81
CA LYS A 95 -5.67 5.50 3.47
C LYS A 95 -5.57 5.16 1.99
N ALA A 96 -5.57 3.86 1.68
CA ALA A 96 -5.65 3.39 0.30
C ALA A 96 -6.95 3.87 -0.35
N ASN A 97 -6.87 4.35 -1.59
CA ASN A 97 -8.04 4.74 -2.35
C ASN A 97 -8.61 3.52 -3.07
N MET A 98 -9.67 2.94 -2.51
CA MET A 98 -10.30 1.74 -3.07
C MET A 98 -10.87 1.96 -4.47
N ALA A 99 -11.37 3.17 -4.77
CA ALA A 99 -11.88 3.50 -6.11
C ALA A 99 -10.80 3.52 -7.20
N LYS A 100 -9.52 3.68 -6.80
CA LYS A 100 -8.35 3.61 -7.69
C LYS A 100 -7.57 2.31 -7.56
N SER A 101 -7.94 1.45 -6.61
CA SER A 101 -7.26 0.18 -6.37
C SER A 101 -7.86 -0.91 -7.24
N SER A 102 -7.04 -1.84 -7.72
CA SER A 102 -7.53 -2.97 -8.49
C SER A 102 -6.69 -4.21 -8.22
N ILE A 103 -7.31 -5.39 -8.25
CA ILE A 103 -6.62 -6.68 -8.17
C ILE A 103 -6.51 -7.29 -9.56
N LYS A 104 -5.29 -7.74 -9.90
CA LYS A 104 -5.03 -8.57 -11.07
C LYS A 104 -4.57 -9.94 -10.58
N SER A 105 -5.18 -11.01 -11.11
CA SER A 105 -4.86 -12.38 -10.73
C SER A 105 -4.64 -13.25 -11.96
N GLY A 106 -3.74 -14.22 -11.84
CA GLY A 106 -3.43 -15.21 -12.88
C GLY A 106 -3.17 -16.57 -12.24
N GLY A 107 -3.61 -17.66 -12.90
CA GLY A 107 -3.43 -19.02 -12.38
C GLY A 107 -4.21 -19.35 -11.10
N VAL A 108 -5.27 -18.60 -10.80
CA VAL A 108 -6.13 -18.77 -9.62
C VAL A 108 -7.49 -19.36 -10.05
N ASN A 109 -8.04 -20.30 -9.28
CA ASN A 109 -9.41 -20.82 -9.50
C ASN A 109 -10.44 -19.69 -9.41
N ASP A 110 -11.48 -19.72 -10.22
CA ASP A 110 -12.57 -18.74 -10.20
C ASP A 110 -13.30 -18.64 -8.85
N SER A 111 -13.36 -19.71 -8.06
CA SER A 111 -13.86 -19.63 -6.68
C SER A 111 -12.97 -18.75 -5.80
N CYS A 112 -11.65 -18.95 -5.85
CA CYS A 112 -10.68 -18.12 -5.16
C CYS A 112 -10.67 -16.67 -5.68
N LYS A 113 -10.77 -16.46 -7.00
CA LYS A 113 -10.88 -15.11 -7.58
C LYS A 113 -12.10 -14.37 -7.04
N ARG A 114 -13.27 -15.03 -6.99
CA ARG A 114 -14.48 -14.43 -6.42
C ARG A 114 -14.31 -14.09 -4.94
N ALA A 115 -13.74 -15.00 -4.15
CA ALA A 115 -13.47 -14.74 -2.73
C ALA A 115 -12.55 -13.52 -2.52
N ILE A 116 -11.51 -13.40 -3.35
CA ILE A 116 -10.58 -12.27 -3.35
C ILE A 116 -11.27 -10.96 -3.75
N LEU A 117 -12.13 -10.99 -4.76
CA LEU A 117 -12.85 -9.80 -5.23
C LEU A 117 -13.91 -9.30 -4.24
N ILE A 118 -14.48 -10.17 -3.41
CA ILE A 118 -15.44 -9.76 -2.35
C ILE A 118 -14.74 -8.97 -1.24
N LEU A 119 -13.43 -9.12 -1.09
CA LEU A 119 -12.64 -8.47 -0.04
C LEU A 119 -12.14 -7.06 -0.43
N VAL A 120 -12.39 -6.60 -1.66
CA VAL A 120 -11.99 -5.30 -2.21
C VAL A 120 -13.21 -4.44 -2.48
#